data_AF-A0A5K7XD72-F1
#
_entry.id   AF-A0A5K7XD72-F1
#
_cell.length_a   1.000
_cell.length_b   1.000
_cell.length_c   1.000
_cell.angle_alpha   90.00
_cell.angle_beta   90.00
_cell.angle_gamma   90.00
#
_symmetry.space_group_name_H-M   'P 1'
#
loop_
_entity.id
_entity.type
_entity.pdbx_description
1 polymer ?
#
loop_
_entity_poly.entity_id
_entity_poly.type
_entity_poly.pdbx_seq_one_letter_code
_entity_poly.pdbx_strand_id
1 'polypeptide(L)'
;MSGMKRFTVAEIVVASALVASAISAMTCIMPSSVIHAHAEWTENPTPETEAAYRQEASRWHLREHAAMAAQLSVGFIVVGGLVNFLLPPRPKPAPESGG
;
A
#
# COMPACT_ATOMS: atom_id res chain seq x y z
N MET A 1 -31.05 -10.18 12.30
CA MET A 1 -29.87 -9.67 13.02
C MET A 1 -28.66 -10.36 12.43
N SER A 2 -27.90 -9.66 11.58
CA SER A 2 -26.73 -10.24 10.88
C SER A 2 -25.60 -10.39 11.89
N GLY A 3 -25.25 -11.63 12.25
CA GLY A 3 -24.18 -11.92 13.20
C GLY A 3 -22.84 -11.51 12.60
N MET A 4 -22.28 -10.39 13.05
CA MET A 4 -20.93 -9.99 12.66
C MET A 4 -19.93 -10.99 13.25
N LYS A 5 -19.26 -11.73 12.36
CA LYS A 5 -18.23 -12.70 12.70
C LYS A 5 -17.04 -11.95 13.33
N ARG A 6 -16.65 -12.34 14.54
CA ARG A 6 -15.47 -11.77 15.22
C ARG A 6 -14.21 -12.35 14.58
N PHE A 7 -13.34 -11.49 14.07
CA PHE A 7 -12.02 -11.89 13.60
C PHE A 7 -11.08 -12.05 14.80
N THR A 8 -10.31 -13.14 14.81
CA THR A 8 -9.25 -13.45 15.75
C THR A 8 -7.98 -12.67 15.41
N VAL A 9 -7.09 -12.47 16.39
CA VAL A 9 -5.78 -11.82 16.17
C VAL A 9 -4.98 -12.50 15.06
N ALA A 10 -5.07 -13.83 14.95
CA ALA A 10 -4.42 -14.59 13.88
C ALA A 10 -4.93 -14.19 12.48
N GLU A 11 -6.24 -13.99 12.31
CA GLU A 11 -6.82 -13.56 11.02
C GLU A 11 -6.35 -12.15 10.64
N ILE A 12 -6.17 -11.26 11.62
CA ILE A 12 -5.63 -9.91 11.40
C ILE A 12 -4.18 -9.99 10.92
N VAL A 13 -3.35 -10.78 11.61
CA VAL A 13 -1.93 -10.97 11.26
C VAL A 13 -1.78 -11.58 9.86
N VAL A 14 -2.59 -12.60 9.53
CA VAL A 14 -2.59 -13.22 8.20
C VAL A 14 -3.01 -12.21 7.13
N ALA A 15 -4.06 -11.42 7.37
CA ALA A 15 -4.49 -10.39 6.44
C ALA A 15 -3.40 -9.33 6.22
N SER A 16 -2.72 -8.88 7.28
CA SER A 16 -1.60 -7.94 7.18
C SER A 16 -0.42 -8.52 6.39
N ALA A 17 -0.08 -9.80 6.61
CA ALA A 17 1.00 -10.47 5.89
C ALA A 17 0.70 -10.65 4.39
N LEU A 18 -0.56 -10.95 4.04
CA LEU A 18 -1.01 -11.04 2.65
C LEU A 18 -0.95 -9.67 1.95
N VAL A 19 -1.38 -8.60 2.63
CA VAL A 19 -1.26 -7.24 2.10
C VAL A 19 0.21 -6.87 1.90
N ALA A 20 1.08 -7.12 2.87
CA ALA A 20 2.51 -6.86 2.74
C ALA A 20 3.15 -7.65 1.58
N SER A 21 2.76 -8.91 1.39
CA SER A 21 3.25 -9.76 0.29
C SER A 21 2.76 -9.27 -1.07
N ALA A 22 1.50 -8.83 -1.17
CA ALA A 22 0.94 -8.25 -2.39
C ALA A 22 1.62 -6.92 -2.78
N ILE A 23 1.92 -6.07 -1.78
CA ILE A 23 2.71 -4.85 -1.97
C ILE A 23 4.10 -5.20 -2.52
N SER A 24 4.79 -6.14 -1.86
CA SER A 24 6.15 -6.53 -2.27
C SER A 24 6.18 -7.13 -3.67
N ALA A 25 5.18 -7.93 -4.06
CA ALA A 25 5.11 -8.54 -5.38
C ALA A 25 4.96 -7.52 -6.52
N MET A 26 4.24 -6.41 -6.30
CA MET A 26 4.09 -5.36 -7.32
C MET A 26 5.38 -4.57 -7.51
N THR A 27 6.07 -4.23 -6.41
CA THR A 27 7.34 -3.48 -6.47
C THR A 27 8.47 -4.20 -7.19
N CYS A 28 8.38 -5.53 -7.32
CA CYS A 28 9.41 -6.33 -7.96
C CYS A 28 9.23 -6.49 -9.48
N ILE A 29 8.07 -6.12 -10.05
CA ILE A 29 7.80 -6.33 -11.48
C ILE A 29 8.10 -5.04 -12.24
N MET A 30 9.33 -4.94 -12.74
CA MET A 30 9.69 -3.90 -13.69
C MET A 30 8.93 -4.11 -15.02
N PRO A 31 8.24 -3.09 -15.56
CA PRO A 31 7.49 -3.25 -16.81
C PRO A 31 8.44 -3.42 -18.00
N SER A 32 7.99 -4.15 -19.02
CA SER A 32 8.78 -4.40 -20.23
C SER A 32 9.23 -3.12 -20.93
N SER A 33 8.46 -2.02 -20.86
CA SER A 33 8.86 -0.73 -21.42
C SER A 33 10.12 -0.16 -20.79
N VAL A 34 10.29 -0.28 -19.47
CA VAL A 34 11.50 0.16 -18.76
C VAL A 34 12.68 -0.75 -19.11
N ILE A 35 12.45 -2.06 -19.23
CA ILE A 35 13.49 -3.03 -19.63
C ILE A 35 13.97 -2.76 -21.06
N HIS A 36 13.06 -2.50 -21.99
CA HIS A 36 13.40 -2.16 -23.38
C HIS A 36 14.14 -0.83 -23.47
N ALA A 37 13.69 0.21 -22.76
CA ALA A 37 14.39 1.50 -22.72
C ALA A 37 15.79 1.39 -22.09
N HIS A 38 15.94 0.54 -21.07
CA HIS A 38 17.25 0.24 -20.48
C HIS A 38 18.15 -0.50 -21.48
N ALA A 39 17.63 -1.52 -22.16
CA ALA A 39 18.35 -2.25 -23.19
C ALA A 39 18.82 -1.32 -24.33
N GLU A 40 17.94 -0.45 -24.82
CA GLU A 40 18.23 0.54 -25.86
C GLU A 40 19.33 1.52 -25.42
N TRP A 41 19.27 2.02 -24.19
CA TRP A 41 20.33 2.86 -23.63
C TRP A 41 21.66 2.11 -23.48
N THR A 42 21.65 0.84 -23.05
CA THR A 42 22.87 0.05 -22.92
C THR A 42 23.52 -0.30 -24.25
N GLU A 43 22.72 -0.53 -25.30
CA GLU A 43 23.20 -0.80 -26.66
C GLU A 43 23.69 0.46 -27.36
N ASN A 44 23.05 1.60 -27.11
CA ASN A 44 23.38 2.89 -27.73
C ASN A 44 23.31 4.03 -26.70
N PRO A 45 24.38 4.25 -25.90
CA PRO A 45 24.37 5.21 -24.78
C PRO A 45 24.52 6.65 -25.28
N THR A 46 23.45 7.21 -25.82
CA THR A 46 23.34 8.61 -26.20
C THR A 46 22.55 9.38 -25.14
N PRO A 47 22.67 10.73 -25.10
CA PRO A 47 21.85 11.54 -24.20
C PRO A 47 20.35 11.36 -24.40
N GLU A 48 19.92 11.01 -25.62
CA GLU A 48 18.52 10.83 -25.99
C GLU A 48 17.95 9.51 -25.45
N THR A 49 18.68 8.40 -25.62
CA THR A 49 18.27 7.09 -25.09
C THR A 49 18.34 7.06 -23.56
N GLU A 50 19.33 7.74 -22.97
CA GLU A 50 19.40 7.91 -21.52
C GLU A 50 18.21 8.71 -20.98
N ALA A 51 17.83 9.80 -21.65
CA ALA A 51 16.65 10.60 -21.27
C ALA A 51 15.36 9.79 -21.38
N ALA A 52 15.21 8.98 -22.44
CA ALA A 52 14.07 8.09 -22.61
C ALA A 52 13.98 7.04 -21.48
N TYR A 53 15.11 6.38 -21.17
CA TYR A 53 15.19 5.45 -20.04
C TYR A 53 14.83 6.13 -18.71
N ARG A 54 15.43 7.29 -18.40
CA ARG A 54 15.15 8.04 -17.15
C ARG A 54 13.68 8.47 -17.05
N GLN A 55 13.07 8.89 -18.17
CA GLN A 55 11.66 9.25 -18.20
C GLN A 55 10.77 8.04 -17.90
N GLU A 56 11.04 6.89 -18.51
CA GLU A 56 10.23 5.69 -18.30
C GLU A 56 10.44 5.10 -16.89
N ALA A 57 11.67 5.07 -16.41
CA ALA A 57 12.02 4.64 -15.05
C ALA A 57 11.37 5.53 -13.98
N SER A 58 11.37 6.85 -14.17
CA SER A 58 10.74 7.80 -13.23
C SER A 58 9.22 7.64 -13.19
N ARG A 59 8.55 7.43 -14.33
CA ARG A 59 7.11 7.14 -14.40
C ARG A 59 6.76 5.85 -13.68
N TRP A 60 7.56 4.80 -13.86
CA TRP A 60 7.38 3.55 -13.14
C TRP A 60 7.54 3.76 -11.62
N HIS A 61 8.61 4.41 -11.17
CA HIS A 61 8.81 4.74 -9.76
C HIS A 61 7.63 5.52 -9.15
N LEU A 62 7.06 6.48 -9.88
CA LEU A 62 5.93 7.28 -9.41
C LEU A 62 4.67 6.42 -9.25
N ARG A 63 4.42 5.50 -10.20
CA ARG A 63 3.31 4.54 -10.12
C ARG A 63 3.48 3.55 -8.97
N GLU A 64 4.69 3.04 -8.75
CA GLU A 64 5.00 2.14 -7.63
C GLU A 64 4.77 2.84 -6.29
N HIS A 65 5.27 4.06 -6.11
CA HIS A 65 5.02 4.83 -4.89
C HIS A 65 3.52 5.13 -4.68
N ALA A 66 2.79 5.46 -5.75
CA ALA A 66 1.36 5.67 -5.68
C ALA A 66 0.59 4.39 -5.32
N ALA A 67 0.98 3.24 -5.88
CA ALA A 67 0.40 1.93 -5.57
C ALA A 67 0.69 1.53 -4.11
N MET A 68 1.93 1.72 -3.64
CA MET A 68 2.30 1.50 -2.24
C MET A 68 1.48 2.40 -1.29
N ALA A 69 1.36 3.70 -1.59
CA ALA A 69 0.58 4.63 -0.77
C ALA A 69 -0.92 4.29 -0.73
N ALA A 70 -1.51 3.92 -1.88
CA ALA A 70 -2.89 3.46 -1.97
C ALA A 70 -3.12 2.18 -1.14
N GLN A 71 -2.19 1.23 -1.17
CA GLN A 71 -2.34 0.00 -0.38
C GLN A 71 -2.08 0.20 1.12
N LEU A 72 -1.12 1.04 1.51
CA LEU A 72 -0.89 1.40 2.91
C LEU A 72 -2.11 2.12 3.50
N SER A 73 -2.75 3.01 2.74
CA SER A 73 -3.97 3.69 3.18
C SER A 73 -5.16 2.73 3.30
N VAL A 74 -5.33 1.78 2.36
CA VAL A 74 -6.35 0.72 2.49
C VAL A 74 -6.06 -0.18 3.70
N GLY A 75 -4.81 -0.59 3.90
CA GLY A 75 -4.39 -1.35 5.08
C GLY A 75 -4.69 -0.62 6.39
N PHE A 76 -4.43 0.69 6.43
CA PHE A 76 -4.76 1.53 7.58
C PHE A 76 -6.27 1.63 7.84
N ILE A 77 -7.09 1.75 6.79
CA ILE A 77 -8.55 1.79 6.92
C ILE A 77 -9.10 0.44 7.41
N VAL A 78 -8.60 -0.68 6.87
CA VAL A 78 -9.04 -2.02 7.28
C VAL A 78 -8.65 -2.30 8.72
N VAL A 79 -7.39 -2.04 9.09
CA VAL A 79 -6.91 -2.26 10.47
C VAL A 79 -7.53 -1.25 11.44
N GLY A 80 -7.62 0.03 11.08
CA GLY A 80 -8.24 1.07 11.90
C GLY A 80 -9.73 0.85 12.11
N GLY A 81 -10.45 0.41 11.07
CA GLY A 81 -11.84 -0.03 11.16
C GLY A 81 -12.00 -1.26 12.04
N LEU A 82 -11.11 -2.24 11.91
CA LEU A 82 -11.08 -3.40 12.80
C LEU A 82 -10.83 -3.00 14.25
N VAL A 83 -9.84 -2.16 14.53
CA VAL A 83 -9.51 -1.71 15.89
C VAL A 83 -10.66 -0.92 16.50
N ASN A 84 -11.30 -0.02 15.75
CA ASN A 84 -12.45 0.74 16.23
C ASN A 84 -13.68 -0.15 16.46
N PHE A 85 -13.79 -1.25 15.73
CA PHE A 85 -14.81 -2.28 15.94
C PHE A 85 -14.50 -3.22 17.13
N LEU A 86 -13.21 -3.50 17.36
CA LEU A 86 -12.72 -4.42 18.40
C LEU A 86 -12.61 -3.74 19.78
N LEU A 87 -12.39 -2.43 19.82
CA LEU A 87 -12.34 -1.68 21.07
C LEU A 87 -13.75 -1.43 21.59
N PRO A 88 -14.03 -1.67 22.89
CA PRO A 88 -15.30 -1.27 23.47
C PRO A 88 -15.48 0.25 23.32
N PRO A 89 -16.71 0.73 23.10
CA PRO A 89 -16.97 2.16 22.96
C PRO A 89 -16.42 2.89 24.18
N ARG A 90 -15.66 3.97 23.95
CA ARG A 90 -15.10 4.77 25.05
C ARG A 90 -16.25 5.14 26.00
N PRO A 91 -16.10 4.92 27.33
CA PRO A 91 -17.08 5.38 28.28
C PRO A 91 -17.27 6.87 28.08
N LYS A 92 -18.54 7.28 27.92
CA LYS A 92 -18.89 8.69 27.77
C LYS A 92 -18.37 9.42 29.01
N PRO A 93 -17.67 10.56 28.88
CA PRO A 93 -17.21 11.30 30.04
C PRO A 93 -18.43 11.58 30.92
N ALA A 94 -18.28 11.27 32.22
CA ALA A 94 -19.32 11.54 33.20
C ALA A 94 -19.68 13.04 33.12
N PRO A 95 -20.96 13.41 33.20
CA PRO A 95 -21.35 14.80 33.20
C PRO A 95 -20.57 15.50 34.32
N GLU A 96 -19.87 16.59 33.98
CA GLU A 96 -19.24 17.42 34.98
C GLU A 96 -20.33 17.85 35.95
N SER A 97 -20.21 17.43 37.20
CA SER A 97 -21.09 17.84 38.29
C SER A 97 -20.93 19.35 38.45
N GLY A 98 -21.76 20.12 37.74
CA GLY A 98 -21.84 21.56 37.87
C GLY A 98 -22.21 21.90 39.31
N GLY A 99 -21.28 22.55 39.99
CA GLY A 99 -21.47 23.23 41.28
C GLY A 99 -21.26 24.72 41.12
#